data_AF-X8AG50-F1
#
_entry.id   AF-X8AG50-F1
#
_cell.length_a   1.000
_cell.length_b   1.000
_cell.length_c   1.000
_cell.angle_alpha   90.00
_cell.angle_beta   90.00
_cell.angle_gamma   90.00
#
_symmetry.space_group_name_H-M   'P 1'
#
loop_
_entity.id
_entity.type
_entity.pdbx_description
1 polymer ?
#
loop_
_entity_poly.entity_id
_entity_poly.type
_entity_poly.pdbx_seq_one_letter_code
_entity_poly.pdbx_strand_id
1 'polypeptide(L)'
;MTAATNDLSSGLPEAREATVRTPPDIPGWTENLLFTSYDPQRDIGLWLHLGTVANIWEMWEDRVLIALPEEHGVLAMWAYHRTPQERQPGGANLEFRCEQPFQKWHISFDGFCVRSSYEAMRTGLITDGPKSHVQLDLDVECLTPVWDAEGAPPLRRALAWPNNLGRVSITSN
;
A
#
# COMPACT_ATOMS: atom_id res chain seq x y z
N MET A 1 4.14 29.13 -17.94
CA MET A 1 4.77 29.04 -16.61
C MET A 1 5.27 27.62 -16.47
N THR A 2 6.57 27.39 -16.52
CA THR A 2 7.17 26.07 -16.26
C THR A 2 7.01 25.80 -14.77
N ALA A 3 6.17 24.84 -14.40
CA ALA A 3 6.12 24.35 -13.03
C ALA A 3 7.53 23.91 -12.66
N ALA A 4 8.12 24.50 -11.62
CA ALA A 4 9.32 23.94 -11.03
C ALA A 4 8.96 22.52 -10.57
N THR A 5 9.61 21.52 -11.15
CA THR A 5 9.53 20.14 -10.67
C THR A 5 10.05 20.16 -9.24
N ASN A 6 9.14 20.11 -8.27
CA ASN A 6 9.53 19.95 -6.88
C ASN A 6 10.29 18.64 -6.77
N ASP A 7 11.50 18.68 -6.21
CA ASP A 7 12.24 17.47 -5.90
C ASP A 7 11.53 16.73 -4.76
N LEU A 8 10.91 15.59 -5.08
CA LEU A 8 10.20 14.75 -4.11
C LEU A 8 11.08 13.66 -3.49
N SER A 9 12.34 13.55 -3.92
CA SER A 9 13.26 12.52 -3.40
C SER A 9 13.83 12.85 -2.02
N SER A 10 13.67 14.09 -1.55
CA SER A 10 14.40 14.60 -0.38
C SER A 10 15.93 14.43 -0.52
N GLY A 11 16.45 14.49 -1.75
CA GLY A 11 17.86 14.27 -2.07
C GLY A 11 18.30 12.80 -2.08
N LEU A 12 17.39 11.84 -1.92
CA LEU A 12 17.71 10.42 -2.03
C LEU A 12 17.96 10.03 -3.50
N PRO A 13 18.90 9.11 -3.76
CA PRO A 13 19.05 8.56 -5.10
C PRO A 13 17.82 7.72 -5.47
N GLU A 14 17.41 7.77 -6.75
CA GLU A 14 16.26 7.03 -7.29
C GLU A 14 16.25 5.54 -6.94
N ALA A 15 17.44 4.92 -6.85
CA ALA A 15 17.60 3.53 -6.48
C ALA A 15 17.07 3.18 -5.07
N ARG A 16 16.83 4.18 -4.20
CA ARG A 16 16.24 3.98 -2.86
C ARG A 16 14.72 3.77 -2.88
N GLU A 17 14.04 4.12 -3.97
CA GLU A 17 12.61 3.84 -4.16
C GLU A 17 12.38 2.41 -4.69
N ALA A 18 13.41 1.80 -5.29
CA ALA A 18 13.30 0.48 -5.89
C ALA A 18 13.22 -0.63 -4.84
N THR A 19 12.35 -1.61 -5.07
CA THR A 19 12.26 -2.81 -4.24
C THR A 19 13.48 -3.70 -4.40
N VAL A 20 13.84 -4.37 -3.31
CA VAL A 20 14.95 -5.32 -3.27
C VAL A 20 14.68 -6.51 -4.21
N ARG A 21 15.64 -6.83 -5.09
CA ARG A 21 15.51 -7.88 -6.13
C ARG A 21 16.12 -9.22 -5.76
N THR A 22 16.92 -9.25 -4.70
CA THR A 22 17.64 -10.44 -4.22
C THR A 22 17.52 -10.50 -2.70
N PRO A 23 17.26 -11.68 -2.10
CA PRO A 23 17.11 -11.80 -0.65
C PRO A 23 18.37 -11.27 0.07
N PRO A 24 18.23 -10.35 1.02
CA PRO A 24 19.36 -9.92 1.84
C PRO A 24 19.85 -11.05 2.75
N ASP A 25 21.16 -11.08 3.03
CA ASP A 25 21.75 -11.98 4.03
C ASP A 25 21.55 -11.45 5.47
N ILE A 26 20.29 -11.14 5.80
CA ILE A 26 19.89 -10.61 7.10
C ILE A 26 18.73 -11.49 7.60
N PRO A 27 18.93 -12.29 8.67
CA PRO A 27 17.90 -13.17 9.20
C PRO A 27 16.60 -12.44 9.52
N GLY A 28 15.48 -12.96 9.03
CA GLY A 28 14.16 -12.40 9.28
C GLY A 28 13.86 -11.05 8.61
N TRP A 29 14.73 -10.55 7.73
CA TRP A 29 14.49 -9.33 6.98
C TRP A 29 13.30 -9.51 6.03
N THR A 30 12.44 -8.49 5.95
CA THR A 30 11.30 -8.43 5.05
C THR A 30 11.19 -7.04 4.43
N GLU A 31 10.74 -6.99 3.17
CA GLU A 31 10.31 -5.76 2.51
C GLU A 31 8.79 -5.68 2.56
N ASN A 32 8.27 -4.48 2.84
CA ASN A 32 6.84 -4.22 2.79
C ASN A 32 6.57 -2.91 2.07
N LEU A 33 5.60 -2.93 1.17
CA LEU A 33 5.03 -1.77 0.54
C LEU A 33 3.62 -1.59 1.10
N LEU A 34 3.27 -0.36 1.44
CA LEU A 34 1.98 -0.02 2.03
C LEU A 34 1.44 1.27 1.43
N PHE A 35 0.27 1.19 0.81
CA PHE A 35 -0.54 2.36 0.46
C PHE A 35 -1.78 2.41 1.33
N THR A 36 -1.93 3.53 2.05
CA THR A 36 -3.12 3.84 2.84
C THR A 36 -3.72 5.13 2.37
N SER A 37 -5.01 5.12 2.03
CA SER A 37 -5.69 6.31 1.54
C SER A 37 -7.12 6.39 2.02
N TYR A 38 -7.69 7.58 1.98
CA TYR A 38 -9.09 7.82 2.30
C TYR A 38 -9.67 8.84 1.32
N ASP A 39 -10.78 8.50 0.68
CA ASP A 39 -11.59 9.42 -0.11
C ASP A 39 -12.75 9.94 0.76
N PRO A 40 -12.70 11.21 1.22
CA PRO A 40 -13.75 11.78 2.06
C PRO A 40 -15.05 12.07 1.31
N GLN A 41 -15.05 12.11 -0.04
CA GLN A 41 -16.27 12.36 -0.81
C GLN A 41 -17.11 11.10 -0.93
N ARG A 42 -16.46 9.94 -1.02
CA ARG A 42 -17.11 8.62 -1.12
C ARG A 42 -17.14 7.85 0.19
N ASP A 43 -16.43 8.35 1.21
CA ASP A 43 -16.22 7.70 2.49
C ASP A 43 -15.62 6.29 2.32
N ILE A 44 -14.55 6.21 1.52
CA ILE A 44 -13.84 4.95 1.23
C ILE A 44 -12.42 5.03 1.76
N GLY A 45 -12.05 4.11 2.65
CA GLY A 45 -10.69 3.91 3.13
C GLY A 45 -10.03 2.68 2.50
N LEU A 46 -8.76 2.79 2.14
CA LEU A 46 -7.96 1.69 1.61
C LEU A 46 -6.74 1.45 2.50
N TRP A 47 -6.45 0.17 2.74
CA TRP A 47 -5.19 -0.30 3.31
C TRP A 47 -4.71 -1.46 2.43
N LEU A 48 -3.69 -1.17 1.61
CA LEU A 48 -3.15 -2.08 0.60
C LEU A 48 -1.71 -2.38 0.98
N HIS A 49 -1.46 -3.63 1.38
CA HIS A 49 -0.15 -4.08 1.83
C HIS A 49 0.32 -5.22 0.96
N LEU A 50 1.59 -5.13 0.59
CA LEU A 50 2.30 -6.16 -0.14
C LEU A 50 3.69 -6.34 0.46
N GLY A 51 4.05 -7.54 0.88
CA GLY A 51 5.35 -7.75 1.51
C GLY A 51 5.88 -9.18 1.43
N THR A 52 7.18 -9.33 1.58
CA THR A 52 7.83 -10.64 1.60
C THR A 52 7.66 -11.35 2.94
N VAL A 53 7.56 -12.68 2.92
CA VAL A 53 7.51 -13.49 4.14
C VAL A 53 8.92 -13.77 4.65
N ALA A 54 9.15 -13.55 5.95
CA ALA A 54 10.44 -13.80 6.59
C ALA A 54 10.93 -15.22 6.33
N ASN A 55 12.17 -15.36 5.87
CA ASN A 55 12.84 -16.62 5.53
C ASN A 55 12.21 -17.42 4.36
N ILE A 56 11.20 -16.87 3.67
CA ILE A 56 10.59 -17.46 2.47
C ILE A 56 10.43 -16.32 1.44
N TRP A 57 11.55 -15.80 0.96
CA TRP A 57 11.59 -14.56 0.16
C TRP A 57 10.75 -14.62 -1.12
N GLU A 58 10.59 -15.80 -1.73
CA GLU A 58 9.77 -15.95 -2.93
C GLU A 58 8.27 -15.92 -2.61
N MET A 59 7.89 -15.98 -1.33
CA MET A 59 6.51 -15.86 -0.88
C MET A 59 6.18 -14.40 -0.56
N TRP A 60 5.15 -13.90 -1.22
CA TRP A 60 4.58 -12.58 -1.00
C TRP A 60 3.23 -12.69 -0.31
N GLU A 61 3.01 -11.82 0.65
CA GLU A 61 1.74 -11.62 1.34
C GLU A 61 1.08 -10.36 0.80
N ASP A 62 -0.08 -10.52 0.14
CA ASP A 62 -0.97 -9.40 -0.13
C ASP A 62 -2.07 -9.34 0.92
N ARG A 63 -2.39 -8.12 1.35
CA ARG A 63 -3.51 -7.84 2.23
C ARG A 63 -4.21 -6.60 1.72
N VAL A 64 -5.50 -6.76 1.47
CA VAL A 64 -6.38 -5.70 0.98
C VAL A 64 -7.48 -5.53 2.01
N LEU A 65 -7.60 -4.32 2.55
CA LEU A 65 -8.72 -3.92 3.38
C LEU A 65 -9.33 -2.65 2.78
N ILE A 66 -10.64 -2.69 2.56
CA ILE A 66 -11.43 -1.59 2.03
C ILE A 66 -12.53 -1.29 3.05
N ALA A 67 -12.45 -0.12 3.66
CA ALA A 67 -13.49 0.47 4.47
C ALA A 67 -14.48 1.18 3.52
N LEU A 68 -15.73 0.73 3.50
CA LEU A 68 -16.81 1.38 2.74
C LEU A 68 -17.62 2.27 3.70
N PRO A 69 -18.58 3.07 3.20
CA PRO A 69 -19.58 3.72 4.05
C PRO A 69 -20.18 2.74 5.06
N GLU A 70 -20.53 3.22 6.25
CA GLU A 70 -20.87 2.37 7.41
C GLU A 70 -21.91 1.29 7.10
N GLU A 71 -22.94 1.63 6.32
CA GLU A 71 -24.02 0.75 5.88
C GLU A 71 -23.55 -0.39 4.93
N HIS A 72 -22.37 -0.27 4.35
CA HIS A 72 -21.76 -1.23 3.44
C HIS A 72 -20.66 -2.06 4.10
N GLY A 73 -20.18 -1.66 5.28
CA GLY A 73 -19.22 -2.41 6.08
C GLY A 73 -17.80 -2.38 5.50
N VAL A 74 -17.13 -3.52 5.53
CA VAL A 74 -15.73 -3.66 5.10
C VAL A 74 -15.55 -4.83 4.15
N LEU A 75 -14.56 -4.74 3.27
CA LEU A 75 -14.10 -5.81 2.40
C LEU A 75 -12.65 -6.14 2.77
N ALA A 76 -12.35 -7.42 2.94
CA ALA A 76 -11.02 -7.88 3.31
C ALA A 76 -10.56 -9.08 2.48
N MET A 77 -9.27 -9.11 2.15
CA MET A 77 -8.60 -10.24 1.50
C MET A 77 -7.18 -10.34 2.03
N TRP A 78 -6.71 -11.58 2.21
CA TRP A 78 -5.33 -11.90 2.50
C TRP A 78 -4.95 -13.15 1.72
N ALA A 79 -3.79 -13.15 1.07
CA ALA A 79 -3.26 -14.34 0.45
C ALA A 79 -1.73 -14.40 0.56
N TYR A 80 -1.22 -15.61 0.35
CA TYR A 80 0.20 -15.88 0.19
C TYR A 80 0.40 -16.45 -1.21
N HIS A 81 1.34 -15.89 -1.95
CA HIS A 81 1.63 -16.32 -3.31
C HIS A 81 3.13 -16.40 -3.58
N ARG A 82 3.54 -17.44 -4.33
CA ARG A 82 4.91 -17.52 -4.85
C ARG A 82 4.98 -16.73 -6.15
N THR A 83 5.39 -15.48 -6.05
CA THR A 83 5.45 -14.56 -7.20
C THR A 83 6.77 -14.76 -7.94
N PRO A 84 6.76 -15.07 -9.25
CA PRO A 84 7.97 -15.13 -10.07
C PRO A 84 8.74 -13.81 -10.05
N GLN A 85 10.07 -13.86 -10.11
CA GLN A 85 10.94 -12.69 -9.94
C GLN A 85 10.60 -11.54 -10.91
N GLU A 86 10.23 -11.88 -12.15
CA GLU A 86 9.84 -10.95 -13.21
C GLU A 86 8.52 -10.20 -12.93
N ARG A 87 7.70 -10.70 -12.00
CA ARG A 87 6.43 -10.09 -11.56
C ARG A 87 6.51 -9.47 -10.16
N GLN A 88 7.69 -9.47 -9.54
CA GLN A 88 7.89 -8.82 -8.24
C GLN A 88 8.10 -7.31 -8.40
N PRO A 89 7.65 -6.47 -7.44
CA PRO A 89 6.82 -6.84 -6.29
C PRO A 89 5.37 -7.14 -6.72
N GLY A 90 4.83 -8.27 -6.26
CA GLY A 90 3.45 -8.65 -6.58
C GLY A 90 2.94 -9.77 -5.67
N GLY A 91 1.65 -9.76 -5.38
CA GLY A 91 0.94 -10.77 -4.59
C GLY A 91 0.19 -11.77 -5.47
N ALA A 92 -0.84 -12.39 -4.91
CA ALA A 92 -1.76 -13.23 -5.67
C ALA A 92 -2.59 -12.38 -6.64
N ASN A 93 -3.08 -11.24 -6.14
CA ASN A 93 -4.08 -10.41 -6.80
C ASN A 93 -3.73 -8.91 -6.78
N LEU A 94 -2.78 -8.50 -5.93
CA LEU A 94 -2.34 -7.11 -5.75
C LEU A 94 -0.96 -6.88 -6.38
N GLU A 95 -0.82 -5.83 -7.20
CA GLU A 95 0.45 -5.46 -7.84
C GLU A 95 0.75 -3.98 -7.64
N PHE A 96 2.00 -3.68 -7.26
CA PHE A 96 2.50 -2.31 -7.11
C PHE A 96 3.59 -2.07 -8.14
N ARG A 97 3.48 -0.97 -8.88
CA ARG A 97 4.45 -0.58 -9.90
C ARG A 97 4.88 0.86 -9.71
N CYS A 98 6.14 1.07 -9.34
CA CYS A 98 6.76 2.39 -9.38
C CYS A 98 6.95 2.79 -10.85
N GLU A 99 6.26 3.84 -11.29
CA GLU A 99 6.41 4.36 -12.65
C GLU A 99 7.48 5.44 -12.73
N GLN A 100 7.57 6.27 -11.69
CA GLN A 100 8.57 7.34 -11.56
C GLN A 100 9.01 7.42 -10.10
N PRO A 101 10.31 7.21 -9.79
CA PRO A 101 10.80 7.22 -8.41
C PRO A 101 10.36 8.48 -7.65
N PHE A 102 9.81 8.26 -6.44
CA PHE A 102 9.30 9.30 -5.54
C PHE A 102 8.16 10.16 -6.07
N GLN A 103 7.62 9.87 -7.26
CA GLN A 103 6.67 10.73 -7.96
C GLN A 103 5.38 10.02 -8.32
N LYS A 104 5.48 8.83 -8.93
CA LYS A 104 4.31 8.16 -9.50
C LYS A 104 4.35 6.65 -9.28
N TRP A 105 3.24 6.14 -8.77
CA TRP A 105 2.98 4.72 -8.61
C TRP A 105 1.67 4.33 -9.29
N HIS A 106 1.61 3.09 -9.75
CA HIS A 106 0.40 2.44 -10.23
C HIS A 106 0.12 1.22 -9.38
N ILE A 107 -1.11 1.07 -8.92
CA ILE A 107 -1.54 -0.02 -8.05
C ILE A 107 -2.79 -0.67 -8.65
N SER A 108 -2.72 -1.98 -8.87
CA SER A 108 -3.85 -2.75 -9.37
C SER A 108 -4.22 -3.88 -8.42
N PHE A 109 -5.52 -4.16 -8.34
CA PHE A 109 -6.06 -5.31 -7.63
C PHE A 109 -7.20 -5.91 -8.42
N ASP A 110 -7.20 -7.23 -8.58
CA ASP A 110 -8.32 -7.97 -9.15
C ASP A 110 -8.51 -9.27 -8.37
N GLY A 111 -9.55 -9.33 -7.53
CA GLY A 111 -9.74 -10.49 -6.65
C GLY A 111 -11.06 -10.52 -5.90
N PHE A 112 -11.20 -11.51 -5.03
CA PHE A 112 -12.38 -11.71 -4.20
C PHE A 112 -12.09 -11.30 -2.76
N CYS A 113 -12.90 -10.38 -2.22
CA CYS A 113 -12.83 -9.98 -0.82
C CYS A 113 -14.00 -10.55 -0.04
N VAL A 114 -13.73 -11.03 1.17
CA VAL A 114 -14.76 -11.35 2.16
C VAL A 114 -15.41 -10.06 2.62
N ARG A 115 -16.74 -10.05 2.67
CA ARG A 115 -17.52 -8.95 3.22
C ARG A 115 -17.77 -9.16 4.71
N SER A 116 -17.57 -8.10 5.49
CA SER A 116 -17.86 -8.07 6.93
C SER A 116 -18.47 -6.73 7.35
N SER A 117 -18.93 -6.63 8.59
CA SER A 117 -19.42 -5.39 9.19
C SER A 117 -18.36 -4.75 10.09
N TYR A 118 -18.49 -3.45 10.35
CA TYR A 118 -17.64 -2.76 11.33
C TYR A 118 -17.78 -3.34 12.74
N GLU A 119 -18.98 -3.76 13.13
CA GLU A 119 -19.21 -4.42 14.42
C GLU A 119 -18.44 -5.74 14.53
N ALA A 120 -18.51 -6.59 13.50
CA ALA A 120 -17.79 -7.86 13.46
C ALA A 120 -16.27 -7.65 13.51
N MET A 121 -15.75 -6.70 12.72
CA MET A 121 -14.32 -6.35 12.71
C MET A 121 -13.82 -5.81 14.06
N ARG A 122 -14.67 -5.11 14.82
CA ARG A 122 -14.32 -4.58 16.15
C ARG A 122 -14.31 -5.64 17.24
N THR A 123 -15.08 -6.72 17.08
CA THR A 123 -15.34 -7.69 18.15
C THR A 123 -14.57 -8.99 18.00
N GLY A 124 -13.93 -9.22 16.86
CA GLY A 124 -13.10 -10.41 16.65
C GLY A 124 -12.42 -10.47 15.30
N LEU A 125 -11.94 -11.66 14.97
CA LEU A 125 -11.37 -11.93 13.66
C LEU A 125 -12.48 -11.94 12.61
N ILE A 126 -12.16 -11.42 11.43
CA ILE A 126 -13.02 -11.61 10.25
C ILE A 126 -13.05 -13.10 9.92
N THR A 127 -14.23 -13.70 10.04
CA THR A 127 -14.46 -15.08 9.62
C THR A 127 -14.65 -15.15 8.11
N ASP A 128 -14.48 -16.33 7.53
CA ASP A 128 -14.91 -16.53 6.14
C ASP A 128 -16.42 -16.25 6.00
N GLY A 129 -16.85 -15.88 4.81
CA GLY A 129 -18.20 -15.42 4.56
C GLY A 129 -18.46 -15.09 3.09
N PRO A 130 -19.55 -14.36 2.80
CA PRO A 130 -19.87 -13.92 1.45
C PRO A 130 -18.70 -13.15 0.84
N LYS A 131 -18.33 -13.51 -0.39
CA LYS A 131 -17.24 -12.85 -1.12
C LYS A 131 -17.81 -11.98 -2.23
N SER A 132 -17.21 -10.82 -2.44
CA SER A 132 -17.49 -9.94 -3.58
C SER A 132 -16.25 -9.88 -4.45
N HIS A 133 -16.43 -9.97 -5.77
CA HIS A 133 -15.39 -9.61 -6.71
C HIS A 133 -15.16 -8.10 -6.64
N VAL A 134 -13.88 -7.70 -6.62
CA VAL A 134 -13.45 -6.32 -6.46
C VAL A 134 -12.28 -6.09 -7.42
N GLN A 135 -12.35 -4.99 -8.15
CA GLN A 135 -11.28 -4.51 -8.99
C GLN A 135 -10.88 -3.10 -8.52
N LEU A 136 -9.59 -2.86 -8.35
CA LEU A 136 -9.01 -1.54 -8.11
C LEU A 136 -7.96 -1.26 -9.20
N ASP A 137 -7.96 -0.01 -9.66
CA ASP A 137 -6.96 0.51 -10.59
C ASP A 137 -6.67 1.95 -10.16
N LEU A 138 -5.49 2.18 -9.60
CA LEU A 138 -5.13 3.43 -8.94
C LEU A 138 -3.86 4.01 -9.55
N ASP A 139 -3.95 5.25 -10.03
CA ASP A 139 -2.82 6.12 -10.25
C ASP A 139 -2.55 6.93 -8.97
N VAL A 140 -1.32 6.84 -8.46
CA VAL A 140 -0.90 7.58 -7.27
C VAL A 140 0.17 8.60 -7.64
N GLU A 141 -0.10 9.87 -7.33
CA GLU A 141 0.82 10.98 -7.47
C GLU A 141 1.31 11.43 -6.10
N CYS A 142 2.61 11.42 -5.90
CA CYS A 142 3.25 11.92 -4.69
C CYS A 142 3.26 13.45 -4.73
N LEU A 143 2.85 14.10 -3.64
CA LEU A 143 2.71 15.57 -3.59
C LEU A 143 3.75 16.25 -2.68
N THR A 144 4.40 15.46 -1.82
CA THR A 144 5.37 15.95 -0.84
C THR A 144 6.62 15.11 -0.91
N PRO A 145 7.80 15.70 -0.62
CA PRO A 145 9.03 14.93 -0.57
C PRO A 145 8.93 13.76 0.41
N VAL A 146 9.58 12.65 0.07
CA VAL A 146 9.62 11.45 0.91
C VAL A 146 10.25 11.76 2.26
N TRP A 147 9.71 11.17 3.32
CA TRP A 147 10.32 11.23 4.63
C TRP A 147 11.29 10.06 4.81
N ASP A 148 12.58 10.37 4.90
CA ASP A 148 13.62 9.38 5.19
C ASP A 148 13.74 9.13 6.70
N ALA A 149 13.20 8.01 7.16
CA ALA A 149 13.25 7.63 8.56
C ALA A 149 14.68 7.26 9.04
N GLU A 150 15.55 6.81 8.14
CA GLU A 150 16.95 6.45 8.47
C GLU A 150 17.78 7.71 8.75
N GLY A 151 17.63 8.74 7.91
CA GLY A 151 18.30 10.03 8.06
C GLY A 151 17.64 10.98 9.08
N ALA A 152 16.46 10.66 9.60
CA ALA A 152 15.76 11.51 10.55
C ALA A 152 16.53 11.64 11.89
N PRO A 153 16.69 12.87 12.44
CA PRO A 153 17.32 13.03 13.75
C PRO A 153 16.52 12.25 14.81
N PRO A 154 17.19 11.63 15.79
CA PRO A 154 16.52 10.82 16.82
C PRO A 154 15.43 11.64 17.50
N LEU A 155 14.20 11.12 17.48
CA LEU A 155 13.00 11.76 18.03
C LEU A 155 13.22 12.14 19.51
N ARG A 156 13.56 13.40 19.77
CA ARG A 156 13.31 14.01 21.07
C ARG A 156 11.80 14.18 21.19
N ARG A 157 11.20 13.44 22.13
CA ARG A 157 9.78 13.45 22.56
C ARG A 157 8.89 14.54 21.92
N ALA A 158 7.91 14.03 21.17
CA ALA A 158 6.60 14.60 20.85
C ALA A 158 6.57 15.90 20.01
N LEU A 159 6.00 15.80 18.81
CA LEU A 159 5.01 16.75 18.28
C LEU A 159 4.27 16.13 17.08
N ALA A 160 3.01 16.54 16.96
CA ALA A 160 1.93 15.96 16.18
C ALA A 160 2.24 15.60 14.71
N TRP A 161 1.67 14.49 14.27
CA TRP A 161 1.48 14.12 12.86
C TRP A 161 0.78 15.27 12.11
N PRO A 162 1.41 15.92 11.11
CA PRO A 162 0.70 16.88 10.29
C PRO A 162 -0.26 16.14 9.36
N ASN A 163 -1.54 16.53 9.40
CA ASN A 163 -2.64 16.04 8.56
C ASN A 163 -2.49 16.43 7.08
N ASN A 164 -1.41 16.03 6.40
CA ASN A 164 -1.31 16.13 4.94
C ASN A 164 -1.63 14.77 4.31
N LEU A 165 -2.92 14.43 4.33
CA LEU A 165 -3.45 13.38 3.47
C LEU A 165 -3.33 13.89 2.02
N GLY A 166 -2.42 13.29 1.26
CA GLY A 166 -2.34 13.48 -0.19
C GLY A 166 -3.71 13.21 -0.83
N ARG A 167 -4.07 14.03 -1.82
CA ARG A 167 -5.33 13.86 -2.56
C ARG A 167 -5.17 12.69 -3.53
N VAL A 168 -5.70 11.52 -3.18
CA VAL A 168 -5.88 10.43 -4.14
C VAL A 168 -7.09 10.74 -5.00
N SER A 169 -6.91 10.88 -6.30
CA SER A 169 -8.02 11.05 -7.25
C SER A 169 -8.33 9.69 -7.88
N ILE A 170 -9.44 9.09 -7.49
CA ILE A 170 -9.92 7.83 -8.08
C ILE A 170 -10.82 8.20 -9.27
N THR A 171 -10.38 7.90 -10.49
CA THR A 171 -11.22 8.00 -11.69
C THR A 171 -11.74 6.61 -12.06
N SER A 172 -13.07 6.42 -11.99
CA SER A 172 -13.75 5.26 -12.57
C SER A 172 -14.23 5.62 -13.98
N ASN A 173 -13.99 4.76 -14.97
CA ASN A 173 -14.74 4.79 -16.23
C ASN A 173 -16.14 4.21 -16.04
#